data_AF-A0A923PMH5-F1
#
_entry.id   AF-A0A923PMH5-F1
#
_cell.length_a   1.000
_cell.length_b   1.000
_cell.length_c   1.000
_cell.angle_alpha   90.00
_cell.angle_beta   90.00
_cell.angle_gamma   90.00
#
_symmetry.space_group_name_H-M   'P 1'
#
loop_
_entity.id
_entity.type
_entity.pdbx_description
1 polymer ?
#
loop_
_entity_poly.entity_id
_entity_poly.type
_entity_poly.pdbx_seq_one_letter_code
_entity_poly.pdbx_strand_id
1 'polypeptide(L)'
;MSNRSHKAPQNGHLSRQPQVADQESTVPVEGKCLDLSIDPRTEELIDLGTYQVFMKRNLSWQTPPENLLASIHERIDRIKAGND
;
A
#
# COMPACT_ATOMS: atom_id res chain seq x y z
N MET A 1 11.78 7.93 -57.02
CA MET A 1 10.50 8.64 -56.75
C MET A 1 9.34 7.75 -57.19
N SER A 2 8.58 7.21 -56.25
CA SER A 2 7.11 7.02 -56.31
C SER A 2 6.67 6.01 -55.25
N ASN A 3 6.01 6.54 -54.23
CA ASN A 3 5.28 5.80 -53.20
C ASN A 3 3.89 5.41 -53.72
N ARG A 4 3.35 4.29 -53.22
CA ARG A 4 1.93 4.02 -52.87
C ARG A 4 1.74 2.50 -52.71
N SER A 5 0.86 1.94 -51.90
CA SER A 5 0.19 2.32 -50.65
C SER A 5 -0.70 1.11 -50.31
N HIS A 6 -0.77 0.75 -49.03
CA HIS A 6 -1.87 0.07 -48.34
C HIS A 6 -2.35 -1.31 -48.82
N LYS A 7 -2.08 -2.35 -48.00
CA LYS A 7 -3.12 -3.25 -47.46
C LYS A 7 -2.57 -4.14 -46.33
N ALA A 8 -2.73 -3.70 -45.09
CA ALA A 8 -3.28 -4.57 -44.04
C ALA A 8 -4.78 -4.22 -43.98
N PRO A 9 -5.74 -5.13 -43.70
CA PRO A 9 -5.77 -5.79 -42.38
C PRO A 9 -6.58 -7.11 -42.31
N GLN A 10 -6.08 -8.23 -41.77
CA GLN A 10 -6.99 -9.32 -41.36
C GLN A 10 -6.53 -10.03 -40.07
N ASN A 11 -7.11 -9.55 -38.96
CA ASN A 11 -7.74 -10.35 -37.90
C ASN A 11 -7.03 -11.65 -37.46
N GLY A 12 -6.01 -11.51 -36.63
CA GLY A 12 -5.70 -12.50 -35.61
C GLY A 12 -6.30 -12.02 -34.30
N HIS A 13 -7.51 -12.45 -34.00
CA HIS A 13 -8.17 -12.23 -32.72
C HIS A 13 -7.28 -12.86 -31.64
N LEU A 14 -6.37 -12.07 -31.05
CA LEU A 14 -5.64 -12.44 -29.85
C LEU A 14 -6.71 -12.77 -28.82
N SER A 15 -6.88 -14.06 -28.56
CA SER A 15 -7.72 -14.58 -27.49
C SER A 15 -7.28 -13.87 -26.21
N ARG A 16 -8.06 -12.87 -25.80
CA ARG A 16 -7.92 -12.22 -24.50
C ARG A 16 -8.25 -13.30 -23.48
N GLN A 17 -7.22 -13.97 -22.98
CA GLN A 17 -7.39 -14.90 -21.88
C GLN A 17 -7.97 -14.10 -20.69
N PRO A 18 -8.92 -14.66 -19.94
CA PRO A 18 -9.47 -13.99 -18.78
C PRO A 18 -8.34 -13.71 -17.79
N GLN A 19 -8.24 -12.46 -17.35
CA GLN A 19 -7.34 -12.06 -16.30
C GLN A 19 -7.75 -12.82 -15.03
N VAL A 20 -6.97 -13.85 -14.67
CA VAL A 20 -7.23 -14.68 -13.49
C VAL A 20 -7.01 -13.79 -12.27
N ALA A 21 -8.04 -13.62 -11.44
CA ALA A 21 -8.00 -12.79 -10.22
C ALA A 21 -7.11 -13.39 -9.11
N ASP A 22 -6.67 -14.64 -9.28
CA ASP A 22 -5.85 -15.41 -8.33
C ASP A 22 -4.34 -15.20 -8.53
N GLN A 23 -3.91 -14.25 -9.35
CA GLN A 23 -2.50 -13.87 -9.38
C GLN A 23 -2.20 -13.13 -8.08
N GLU A 24 -1.43 -13.75 -7.18
CA GLU A 24 -0.75 -13.03 -6.10
C GLU A 24 -0.06 -11.82 -6.73
N SER A 25 -0.40 -10.63 -6.24
CA SER A 25 0.17 -9.37 -6.72
C SER A 25 1.68 -9.53 -6.80
N THR A 26 2.24 -9.48 -8.01
CA THR A 26 3.68 -9.54 -8.23
C THR A 26 4.28 -8.37 -7.46
N VAL A 27 4.78 -8.67 -6.26
CA VAL A 27 5.49 -7.71 -5.42
C VAL A 27 6.61 -7.14 -6.31
N PRO A 28 6.79 -5.82 -6.38
CA PRO A 28 7.85 -5.26 -7.22
C PRO A 28 9.18 -5.91 -6.83
N VAL A 29 9.76 -6.70 -7.75
CA VAL A 29 11.01 -7.45 -7.55
C VAL A 29 12.21 -6.50 -7.39
N GLU A 30 12.01 -5.21 -7.63
CA GLU A 30 13.02 -4.17 -7.55
C GLU A 30 12.69 -3.16 -6.44
N GLY A 31 12.67 -3.63 -5.20
CA GLY A 31 12.68 -2.80 -4.02
C GLY A 31 13.45 -3.51 -2.92
N LYS A 32 14.37 -2.80 -2.24
CA LYS A 32 14.97 -3.30 -1.00
C LYS A 32 13.81 -3.59 -0.03
N CYS A 33 13.42 -4.85 0.07
CA CYS A 33 12.33 -5.27 0.95
C CYS A 33 12.76 -4.93 2.38
N LEU A 34 11.89 -4.27 3.13
CA LEU A 34 12.18 -3.90 4.51
C LEU A 34 12.31 -5.18 5.34
N ASP A 35 13.48 -5.40 5.96
CA ASP A 35 13.67 -6.52 6.88
C ASP A 35 13.04 -6.17 8.23
N LEU A 36 12.01 -6.93 8.60
CA LEU A 36 11.26 -6.79 9.85
C LEU A 36 11.58 -7.90 10.86
N SER A 37 12.67 -8.62 10.65
CA SER A 37 13.10 -9.70 11.53
C SER A 37 13.49 -9.16 12.92
N ILE A 38 13.17 -9.93 13.95
CA ILE A 38 13.49 -9.65 15.35
C ILE A 38 14.65 -10.56 15.77
N ASP A 39 15.67 -10.00 16.42
CA ASP A 39 16.74 -10.80 17.02
C ASP A 39 16.16 -11.57 18.23
N PRO A 40 16.20 -12.91 18.23
CA PRO A 40 15.62 -13.71 19.30
C PRO A 40 16.35 -13.59 20.64
N ARG A 41 17.54 -12.98 20.68
CA ARG A 41 18.34 -12.80 21.90
C ARG A 41 18.08 -11.46 22.57
N THR A 42 17.91 -10.41 21.78
CA THR A 42 17.71 -9.05 22.28
C THR A 42 16.24 -8.63 22.26
N GLU A 43 15.40 -9.38 21.55
CA GLU A 43 13.99 -9.04 21.28
C GLU A 43 13.83 -7.70 20.52
N GLU A 44 14.90 -7.23 19.87
CA GLU A 44 14.93 -5.98 19.11
C GLU A 44 14.86 -6.23 17.60
N LEU A 45 14.42 -5.20 16.86
CA LEU A 45 14.39 -5.25 15.41
C LEU A 45 15.82 -5.19 14.83
N ILE A 46 16.14 -6.10 13.91
CA ILE A 46 17.50 -6.22 13.34
C ILE A 46 17.92 -4.95 12.58
N ASP A 47 16.98 -4.29 11.90
CA ASP A 47 17.26 -3.06 11.14
C ASP A 47 16.28 -1.92 11.48
N LEU A 48 16.36 -1.46 12.72
CA LEU A 48 15.57 -0.32 13.22
C LEU A 48 15.78 0.96 12.40
N GLY A 49 16.99 1.18 11.88
CA GLY A 49 17.32 2.36 11.09
C GLY A 49 16.57 2.42 9.77
N THR A 50 16.61 1.33 9.00
CA THR A 50 15.88 1.24 7.73
C THR A 50 14.37 1.26 7.96
N TYR A 51 13.88 0.65 9.04
CA TYR A 51 12.47 0.74 9.44
C TYR A 51 12.05 2.19 9.68
N GLN A 52 12.80 2.97 10.46
CA GLN A 52 12.46 4.37 10.73
C GLN A 52 12.44 5.23 9.47
N VAL A 53 13.42 5.06 8.58
CA VAL A 53 13.47 5.79 7.29
C VAL A 53 12.29 5.39 6.40
N PHE A 54 11.98 4.09 6.34
CA PHE A 54 10.85 3.59 5.59
C PHE A 54 9.54 4.17 6.11
N MET A 55 9.32 4.12 7.43
CA MET A 55 8.12 4.66 8.07
C MET A 55 7.99 6.14 7.82
N LYS A 56 9.07 6.93 8.00
CA LYS A 56 9.05 8.37 7.74
C LYS A 56 8.74 8.73 6.28
N ARG A 57 9.18 7.89 5.34
CA ARG A 57 9.00 8.14 3.90
C ARG A 57 7.65 7.67 3.37
N ASN A 58 7.13 6.57 3.90
CA ASN A 58 5.94 5.90 3.36
C ASN A 58 4.69 6.09 4.21
N LEU A 59 4.82 6.36 5.51
CA LEU A 59 3.72 6.92 6.27
C LEU A 59 3.73 8.43 6.02
N SER A 60 2.79 8.89 5.21
CA SER A 60 2.36 10.27 5.31
C SER A 60 2.05 10.54 6.78
N TRP A 61 2.42 11.73 7.27
CA TRP A 61 1.98 12.19 8.58
C TRP A 61 0.46 12.11 8.57
N GLN A 62 -0.11 11.07 9.18
CA GLN A 62 -1.56 10.94 9.21
C GLN A 62 -2.02 12.08 10.09
N THR A 63 -2.57 13.10 9.45
CA THR A 63 -3.19 14.19 10.17
C THR A 63 -4.25 13.54 11.05
N PRO A 64 -4.25 13.82 12.37
CA PRO A 64 -5.31 13.33 13.23
C PRO A 64 -6.66 13.66 12.56
N PRO A 65 -7.65 12.76 12.62
CA PRO A 65 -8.99 13.10 12.14
C PRO A 65 -9.40 14.45 12.72
N GLU A 66 -9.93 15.36 11.90
CA GLU A 66 -10.21 16.75 12.30
C GLU A 66 -11.00 16.84 13.62
N ASN A 67 -11.84 15.83 13.87
CA ASN A 67 -12.72 15.76 15.03
C ASN A 67 -12.22 14.81 16.15
N LEU A 68 -10.96 14.37 16.14
CA LEU A 68 -10.45 13.42 17.12
C LEU A 68 -10.63 13.94 18.55
N LEU A 69 -10.22 15.18 18.82
CA LEU A 69 -10.36 15.80 20.15
C LEU A 69 -11.83 15.96 20.56
N ALA A 70 -12.69 16.38 19.63
CA ALA A 70 -14.13 16.50 19.88
C ALA A 70 -14.76 15.13 20.23
N SER A 71 -14.40 14.09 19.48
CA SER A 71 -14.89 12.72 19.73
C SER A 71 -14.41 12.16 21.07
N ILE A 72 -13.20 12.50 21.49
CA ILE A 72 -12.65 12.12 22.80
C ILE A 72 -13.46 12.81 23.91
N HIS A 73 -13.71 14.12 23.81
CA HIS A 73 -14.50 14.85 24.79
C HIS A 73 -15.94 14.32 24.89
N GLU A 74 -16.59 14.12 23.75
CA GLU A 74 -17.95 13.56 23.70
C GLU A 74 -18.02 12.18 24.37
N ARG A 75 -17.01 11.32 24.13
CA ARG A 75 -16.94 10.01 24.78
C ARG A 75 -16.73 10.12 26.29
N ILE A 76 -15.85 11.03 26.74
CA ILE A 76 -15.63 11.28 28.17
C ILE A 76 -16.94 11.74 28.83
N ASP A 77 -17.70 12.60 28.17
CA ASP A 77 -18.95 13.13 28.72
C ASP A 77 -20.05 12.06 28.77
N ARG A 78 -20.14 11.16 27.77
CA ARG A 78 -21.02 9.97 27.83
C ARG A 78 -20.70 9.07 29.03
N ILE A 79 -19.41 8.78 29.24
CA ILE A 79 -18.94 7.95 30.36
C ILE A 79 -19.29 8.62 31.70
N LYS A 80 -19.06 9.94 31.82
CA LYS A 80 -19.43 10.69 33.04
C LYS A 80 -20.94 10.73 33.27
N ALA A 81 -21.74 10.73 32.21
CA ALA A 81 -23.19 10.70 32.28
C ALA A 81 -23.77 9.31 32.60
N GLY A 82 -22.94 8.25 32.61
CA GLY A 82 -23.41 6.87 32.83
C GLY A 82 -24.22 6.30 31.66
N ASN A 83 -24.07 6.88 30.46
CA ASN A 83 -24.70 6.38 29.24
C ASN A 83 -23.68 5.53 28.47
N ASP A 84 -23.72 4.22 28.73
CA ASP A 84 -23.02 3.17 27.94
C ASP A 84 -23.95 2.62 26.83
#